data_AF-A0A954R602-F1
#
_entry.id   AF-A0A954R602-F1
#
_cell.length_a   1.000
_cell.length_b   1.000
_cell.length_c   1.000
_cell.angle_alpha   90.00
_cell.angle_beta   90.00
_cell.angle_gamma   90.00
#
_symmetry.space_group_name_H-M   'P 1'
#
loop_
_entity.id
_entity.type
_entity.pdbx_description
1 polymer ?
#
loop_
_entity_poly.entity_id
_entity_poly.type
_entity_poly.pdbx_seq_one_letter_code
_entity_poly.pdbx_strand_id
1 'polypeptide(L)'
;MPDPTRGHDFQGRGLVVGYVQSGKTANYTALAARAADAGYRIVIILSGIHDSLRNQTQNRLERELTGHQEGGVGAADIGHEWVALTTPDTDFKTQDVRILQSPAPFLIVAKKHVKVLNKIDTWLKDAERYLKKMPVLVIDDEADQASINTGGNRDPALQDDDDIEDDDSAPSRTNSLIRSILSRAPKAAYVAYTATPFANVLVNPSALDREFGIDLFPKDFVVQLPRPTGYTGTEELFGITALQRDVLRVVPESDVKSLKVQGNPQRSRREILLKTQPERLPKSLVDAILTFCIFGAVRELRNKSAGKVLPAHTMLVHVSMRKNDQARIAGLVAEQIDLWRSAIEQGQSLDSMFANVWANERMGVDQPADDERIIDTSISVMRKLSVSVLNSDTGEELDYEKNPGRHVIAIGGNRLSRGLTLEGLTISYFLRTASMCDTLLQMARWYGFRLGYEDLIRIWTTDGIAAWFGELALVEQSMRDSIQSLELAGRRPDQMAIRIRAHSDLLLTARNKSAMATSEWDSWSGDHPQTVLFPLDEPSALLSNFQNTSQLISQLSLSTAAYGGRI
;
A
#
# COMPACT_ATOMS: atom_id res chain seq x y z
N MET A 1 1.23 -18.21 -17.21
CA MET A 1 -0.09 -18.83 -16.95
C MET A 1 -0.25 -20.07 -17.80
N PRO A 2 -1.04 -21.07 -17.35
CA PRO A 2 -1.40 -22.23 -18.16
C PRO A 2 -2.11 -21.81 -19.47
N ASP A 3 -1.91 -22.59 -20.53
CA ASP A 3 -2.56 -22.38 -21.82
C ASP A 3 -3.96 -23.03 -21.82
N PRO A 4 -5.04 -22.24 -21.92
CA PRO A 4 -6.41 -22.74 -21.82
C PRO A 4 -6.84 -23.65 -22.99
N THR A 5 -6.12 -23.59 -24.12
CA THR A 5 -6.41 -24.39 -25.31
C THR A 5 -5.90 -25.82 -25.19
N ARG A 6 -5.00 -26.08 -24.23
CA ARG A 6 -4.51 -27.43 -23.95
C ARG A 6 -5.65 -28.29 -23.41
N GLY A 7 -5.73 -29.54 -23.87
CA GLY A 7 -6.82 -30.47 -23.59
C GLY A 7 -6.89 -31.00 -22.15
N HIS A 8 -5.92 -30.65 -21.29
CA HIS A 8 -5.81 -31.15 -19.93
C HIS A 8 -6.30 -30.12 -18.89
N ASP A 9 -6.73 -30.64 -17.73
CA ASP A 9 -7.09 -29.84 -16.56
C ASP A 9 -5.85 -29.14 -15.99
N PHE A 10 -6.06 -27.99 -15.35
CA PHE A 10 -4.97 -27.23 -14.72
C PHE A 10 -5.45 -26.39 -13.54
N GLN A 11 -4.55 -26.20 -12.58
CA GLN A 11 -4.73 -25.32 -11.42
C GLN A 11 -3.47 -24.46 -11.26
N GLY A 12 -3.49 -23.28 -11.88
CA GLY A 12 -2.38 -22.32 -11.83
C GLY A 12 -2.49 -21.39 -10.61
N ARG A 13 -1.34 -21.06 -10.00
CA ARG A 13 -1.18 -20.05 -8.93
C ARG A 13 0.04 -19.19 -9.22
N GLY A 14 -0.16 -17.89 -9.36
CA GLY A 14 0.95 -16.95 -9.51
C GLY A 14 0.74 -15.66 -8.75
N LEU A 15 1.82 -14.90 -8.60
CA LEU A 15 1.86 -13.62 -7.91
C LEU A 15 2.49 -12.57 -8.83
N VAL A 16 1.87 -11.39 -8.90
CA VAL A 16 2.41 -10.22 -9.58
C VAL A 16 2.63 -9.14 -8.52
N VAL A 17 3.90 -8.76 -8.37
CA VAL A 17 4.36 -7.77 -7.39
C VAL A 17 4.55 -6.43 -8.09
N GLY A 18 3.70 -5.47 -7.77
CA GLY A 18 3.82 -4.08 -8.24
C GLY A 18 4.47 -3.16 -7.20
N TYR A 19 4.55 -1.88 -7.53
CA TYR A 19 4.84 -0.84 -6.54
C TYR A 19 3.52 -0.26 -5.99
N VAL A 20 3.58 0.41 -4.83
CA VAL A 20 2.40 1.06 -4.24
C VAL A 20 1.93 2.18 -5.16
N GLN A 21 0.66 2.20 -5.57
CA GLN A 21 0.13 3.21 -6.52
C GLN A 21 0.83 3.24 -7.90
N SER A 22 1.34 2.10 -8.38
CA SER A 22 2.08 2.02 -9.66
C SER A 22 1.23 1.66 -10.88
N GLY A 23 -0.10 1.69 -10.78
CA GLY A 23 -0.99 1.33 -11.88
C GLY A 23 -1.23 -0.18 -12.08
N LYS A 24 -1.16 -0.99 -11.02
CA LYS A 24 -1.44 -2.46 -11.07
C LYS A 24 -2.74 -2.81 -11.79
N THR A 25 -3.79 -2.02 -11.59
CA THR A 25 -5.09 -2.22 -12.26
C THR A 25 -4.98 -2.21 -13.78
N ALA A 26 -4.21 -1.31 -14.39
CA ALA A 26 -4.00 -1.33 -15.84
C ALA A 26 -3.35 -2.65 -16.30
N ASN A 27 -2.42 -3.17 -15.51
CA ASN A 27 -1.73 -4.41 -15.83
C ASN A 27 -2.66 -5.62 -15.78
N TYR A 28 -3.47 -5.76 -14.73
CA TYR A 28 -4.40 -6.88 -14.67
C TYR A 28 -5.62 -6.72 -15.60
N THR A 29 -6.01 -5.49 -15.96
CA THR A 29 -6.96 -5.27 -17.07
C THR A 29 -6.39 -5.83 -18.37
N ALA A 30 -5.12 -5.52 -18.69
CA ALA A 30 -4.45 -6.06 -19.88
C ALA A 30 -4.29 -7.59 -19.81
N LEU A 31 -4.05 -8.14 -18.61
CA LEU A 31 -4.04 -9.59 -18.37
C LEU A 31 -5.41 -10.22 -18.66
N ALA A 32 -6.50 -9.62 -18.17
CA ALA A 32 -7.86 -10.10 -18.40
C ALA A 32 -8.21 -10.09 -19.89
N ALA A 33 -7.88 -9.02 -20.61
CA ALA A 33 -8.06 -8.92 -22.06
C ALA A 33 -7.31 -10.04 -22.79
N ARG A 34 -5.98 -10.18 -22.55
CA ARG A 34 -5.18 -11.24 -23.18
C ARG A 34 -5.62 -12.64 -22.79
N ALA A 35 -6.13 -12.84 -21.57
CA ALA A 35 -6.65 -14.13 -21.13
C ALA A 35 -7.91 -14.49 -21.91
N ALA A 36 -8.81 -13.54 -22.15
CA ALA A 36 -9.97 -13.75 -23.01
C ALA A 36 -9.56 -14.13 -24.43
N ASP A 37 -8.62 -13.39 -25.03
CA ASP A 37 -8.07 -13.69 -26.37
C ASP A 37 -7.45 -15.10 -26.43
N ALA A 38 -6.80 -15.54 -25.35
CA ALA A 38 -6.22 -16.87 -25.26
C ALA A 38 -7.28 -17.98 -25.09
N GLY A 39 -8.51 -17.65 -24.67
CA GLY A 39 -9.62 -18.60 -24.50
C GLY A 39 -10.11 -18.80 -23.06
N TYR A 40 -9.69 -17.96 -22.10
CA TYR A 40 -10.35 -17.91 -20.80
C TYR A 40 -11.75 -17.32 -20.94
N ARG A 41 -12.75 -17.99 -20.33
CA ARG A 41 -14.16 -17.69 -20.57
C ARG A 41 -14.82 -16.95 -19.41
N ILE A 42 -14.32 -17.10 -18.19
CA ILE A 42 -14.83 -16.39 -17.01
C ILE A 42 -13.64 -15.72 -16.34
N VAL A 43 -13.70 -14.40 -16.18
CA VAL A 43 -12.74 -13.60 -15.44
C VAL A 43 -13.41 -13.05 -14.19
N ILE A 44 -12.88 -13.43 -13.03
CA ILE A 44 -13.34 -12.99 -11.72
C ILE A 44 -12.26 -12.10 -11.12
N ILE A 45 -12.59 -10.83 -10.88
CA ILE A 45 -11.74 -9.87 -10.20
C ILE A 45 -12.21 -9.76 -8.75
N LEU A 46 -11.38 -10.21 -7.81
CA LEU A 46 -11.59 -10.02 -6.39
C LEU A 46 -10.96 -8.69 -5.98
N SER A 47 -11.79 -7.67 -5.79
CA SER A 47 -11.35 -6.37 -5.27
C SER A 47 -11.18 -6.41 -3.75
N GLY A 48 -10.75 -5.31 -3.13
CA GLY A 48 -10.71 -5.20 -1.67
C GLY A 48 -12.07 -5.35 -0.98
N ILE A 49 -12.08 -5.14 0.33
CA ILE A 49 -13.24 -5.42 1.20
C ILE A 49 -14.36 -4.37 1.16
N HIS A 50 -14.10 -3.19 0.60
CA HIS A 50 -15.00 -2.04 0.62
C HIS A 50 -15.65 -1.80 -0.74
N ASP A 51 -16.90 -1.33 -0.73
CA ASP A 51 -17.67 -1.07 -1.95
C ASP A 51 -17.04 0.05 -2.79
N SER A 52 -16.46 1.09 -2.18
CA SER A 52 -15.79 2.18 -2.93
C SER A 52 -14.67 1.68 -3.85
N LEU A 53 -13.80 0.80 -3.35
CA LEU A 53 -12.70 0.23 -4.12
C LEU A 53 -13.21 -0.73 -5.21
N ARG A 54 -14.26 -1.51 -4.90
CA ARG A 54 -14.93 -2.36 -5.89
C ARG A 54 -15.52 -1.53 -7.02
N ASN A 55 -16.24 -0.46 -6.70
CA ASN A 55 -16.91 0.42 -7.66
C ASN A 55 -15.89 1.09 -8.58
N GLN A 56 -14.79 1.59 -8.01
CA GLN A 56 -13.68 2.16 -8.79
C GLN A 56 -13.08 1.14 -9.76
N THR A 57 -12.89 -0.11 -9.30
CA THR A 57 -12.36 -1.20 -10.13
C THR A 57 -13.33 -1.60 -11.24
N GLN A 58 -14.62 -1.71 -10.92
CA GLN A 58 -15.68 -2.02 -11.89
C GLN A 58 -15.79 -0.95 -12.98
N ASN A 59 -15.90 0.34 -12.60
CA ASN A 59 -15.98 1.44 -13.57
C ASN A 59 -14.78 1.42 -14.52
N ARG A 60 -13.59 1.18 -13.97
CA ARG A 60 -12.37 1.13 -14.76
C ARG A 60 -12.36 -0.05 -15.74
N LEU A 61 -12.72 -1.25 -15.30
CA LEU A 61 -12.78 -2.44 -16.14
C LEU A 61 -13.88 -2.33 -17.20
N GLU A 62 -15.05 -1.76 -16.88
CA GLU A 62 -16.08 -1.50 -17.88
C GLU A 62 -15.59 -0.54 -18.96
N ARG A 63 -14.98 0.57 -18.55
CA ARG A 63 -14.41 1.54 -19.50
C ARG A 63 -13.32 0.91 -20.38
N GLU A 64 -12.43 0.10 -19.80
CA GLU A 64 -11.24 -0.43 -20.48
C GLU A 64 -11.47 -1.77 -21.21
N LEU A 65 -12.47 -2.58 -20.84
CA LEU A 65 -12.75 -3.89 -21.45
C LEU A 65 -14.09 -3.96 -22.19
N THR A 66 -15.16 -3.37 -21.63
CA THR A 66 -16.52 -3.55 -22.18
C THR A 66 -16.92 -2.42 -23.11
N GLY A 67 -16.33 -1.23 -22.96
CA GLY A 67 -16.55 -0.08 -23.83
C GLY A 67 -17.87 0.67 -23.63
N HIS A 68 -18.63 0.34 -22.57
CA HIS A 68 -19.96 0.90 -22.31
C HIS A 68 -19.95 2.28 -21.60
N GLN A 69 -18.77 2.82 -21.24
CA GLN A 69 -18.64 4.12 -20.57
C GLN A 69 -18.00 5.18 -21.49
N GLU A 70 -18.37 6.45 -21.33
CA GLU A 70 -17.76 7.58 -22.06
C GLU A 70 -16.22 7.58 -21.88
N GLY A 71 -15.49 7.79 -22.98
CA GLY A 71 -14.03 7.74 -22.99
C GLY A 71 -13.42 6.32 -22.86
N GLY A 72 -14.25 5.27 -22.93
CA GLY A 72 -13.81 3.88 -23.01
C GLY A 72 -13.36 3.46 -24.40
N VAL A 73 -12.99 2.19 -24.54
CA VAL A 73 -12.52 1.61 -25.81
C VAL A 73 -13.58 1.59 -26.93
N GLY A 74 -14.82 2.02 -26.65
CA GLY A 74 -15.98 1.94 -27.54
C GLY A 74 -16.59 0.54 -27.56
N ALA A 75 -17.83 0.42 -28.04
CA ALA A 75 -18.42 -0.89 -28.32
C ALA A 75 -17.54 -1.62 -29.36
N ALA A 76 -17.27 -2.90 -29.14
CA ALA A 76 -16.24 -3.61 -29.90
C ALA A 76 -16.65 -3.85 -31.37
N ASP A 77 -16.03 -3.13 -32.30
CA ASP A 77 -15.99 -3.51 -33.72
C ASP A 77 -14.96 -4.66 -33.97
N ILE A 78 -13.98 -4.80 -33.07
CA ILE A 78 -12.89 -5.80 -33.10
C ILE A 78 -12.65 -6.29 -31.66
N GLY A 79 -12.55 -7.61 -31.46
CA GLY A 79 -12.29 -8.24 -30.16
C GLY A 79 -13.52 -8.95 -29.57
N HIS A 80 -13.54 -9.10 -28.25
CA HIS A 80 -14.63 -9.78 -27.56
C HIS A 80 -15.68 -8.79 -27.04
N GLU A 81 -16.95 -9.07 -27.29
CA GLU A 81 -18.06 -8.44 -26.57
C GLU A 81 -18.19 -9.10 -25.18
N TRP A 82 -17.84 -8.35 -24.15
CA TRP A 82 -17.83 -8.84 -22.76
C TRP A 82 -19.21 -8.77 -22.12
N VAL A 83 -19.55 -9.79 -21.34
CA VAL A 83 -20.76 -9.79 -20.51
C VAL A 83 -20.37 -9.60 -19.04
N ALA A 84 -20.63 -8.40 -18.52
CA ALA A 84 -20.45 -8.12 -17.10
C ALA A 84 -21.63 -8.67 -16.28
N LEU A 85 -21.35 -9.41 -15.21
CA LEU A 85 -22.35 -9.99 -14.30
C LEU A 85 -22.49 -9.19 -12.99
N THR A 86 -21.78 -8.08 -12.89
CA THR A 86 -21.76 -7.11 -11.79
C THR A 86 -21.84 -5.70 -12.37
N THR A 87 -22.30 -4.73 -11.58
CA THR A 87 -22.39 -3.32 -11.99
C THR A 87 -21.75 -2.43 -10.92
N PRO A 88 -21.46 -1.14 -11.22
CA PRO A 88 -20.84 -0.23 -10.26
C PRO A 88 -21.63 -0.10 -8.96
N ASP A 89 -22.95 -0.21 -8.99
CA ASP A 89 -23.79 -0.10 -7.79
C ASP A 89 -24.14 -1.45 -7.16
N THR A 90 -24.03 -2.56 -7.90
CA THR A 90 -24.53 -3.87 -7.47
C THR A 90 -23.46 -4.95 -7.54
N ASP A 91 -23.16 -5.54 -6.38
CA ASP A 91 -22.29 -6.71 -6.28
C ASP A 91 -22.92 -7.97 -6.87
N PHE A 92 -22.17 -9.07 -6.92
CA PHE A 92 -22.64 -10.30 -7.54
C PHE A 92 -23.99 -10.78 -6.95
N LYS A 93 -24.94 -10.98 -7.86
CA LYS A 93 -26.23 -11.63 -7.62
C LYS A 93 -26.28 -12.90 -8.46
N THR A 94 -26.94 -13.94 -7.94
CA THR A 94 -27.10 -15.21 -8.65
C THR A 94 -27.75 -14.97 -10.00
N GLN A 95 -27.11 -15.46 -11.05
CA GLN A 95 -27.58 -15.39 -12.44
C GLN A 95 -28.12 -16.75 -12.88
N ASP A 96 -28.92 -16.77 -13.94
CA ASP A 96 -29.27 -18.04 -14.59
C ASP A 96 -28.04 -18.62 -15.29
N VAL A 97 -27.65 -19.85 -14.94
CA VAL A 97 -26.48 -20.55 -15.51
C VAL A 97 -26.57 -20.73 -17.04
N ARG A 98 -27.76 -20.64 -17.64
CA ARG A 98 -27.95 -20.70 -19.10
C ARG A 98 -27.25 -19.54 -19.83
N ILE A 99 -26.96 -18.44 -19.14
CA ILE A 99 -26.20 -17.32 -19.72
C ILE A 99 -24.83 -17.77 -20.27
N LEU A 100 -24.24 -18.80 -19.68
CA LEU A 100 -22.96 -19.41 -20.11
C LEU A 100 -23.04 -20.10 -21.48
N GLN A 101 -24.21 -20.18 -22.12
CA GLN A 101 -24.30 -20.62 -23.52
C GLN A 101 -23.77 -19.58 -24.50
N SER A 102 -23.73 -18.30 -24.11
CA SER A 102 -23.12 -17.24 -24.92
C SER A 102 -21.64 -17.56 -25.17
N PRO A 103 -21.08 -17.26 -26.36
CA PRO A 103 -19.66 -17.39 -26.64
C PRO A 103 -18.79 -16.29 -26.00
N ALA A 104 -19.42 -15.24 -25.45
CA ALA A 104 -18.73 -14.11 -24.83
C ALA A 104 -17.85 -14.53 -23.62
N PRO A 105 -16.78 -13.76 -23.32
CA PRO A 105 -16.14 -13.80 -22.02
C PRO A 105 -17.00 -13.09 -20.97
N PHE A 106 -17.03 -13.65 -19.77
CA PHE A 106 -17.78 -13.12 -18.63
C PHE A 106 -16.86 -12.39 -17.66
N LEU A 107 -17.30 -11.24 -17.16
CA LEU A 107 -16.60 -10.46 -16.15
C LEU A 107 -17.42 -10.41 -14.85
N ILE A 108 -16.79 -10.75 -13.73
CA ILE A 108 -17.32 -10.56 -12.38
C ILE A 108 -16.32 -9.70 -11.61
N VAL A 109 -16.74 -8.55 -11.08
CA VAL A 109 -15.94 -7.77 -10.12
C VAL A 109 -16.64 -7.83 -8.77
N ALA A 110 -16.01 -8.48 -7.81
CA ALA A 110 -16.61 -8.80 -6.53
C ALA A 110 -15.70 -8.40 -5.38
N LYS A 111 -16.31 -7.93 -4.28
CA LYS A 111 -15.56 -7.69 -3.05
C LYS A 111 -15.16 -9.01 -2.37
N LYS A 112 -14.05 -8.99 -1.64
CA LYS A 112 -13.59 -10.10 -0.78
C LYS A 112 -14.41 -10.26 0.50
N HIS A 113 -15.71 -10.53 0.33
CA HIS A 113 -16.67 -10.68 1.42
C HIS A 113 -17.38 -12.02 1.35
N VAL A 114 -17.44 -12.73 2.48
CA VAL A 114 -17.96 -14.10 2.61
C VAL A 114 -19.31 -14.29 1.90
N LYS A 115 -20.29 -13.40 2.15
CA LYS A 115 -21.64 -13.53 1.54
C LYS A 115 -21.63 -13.41 0.01
N VAL A 116 -20.70 -12.65 -0.56
CA VAL A 116 -20.60 -12.45 -2.01
C VAL A 116 -19.88 -13.63 -2.64
N LEU A 117 -18.73 -14.01 -2.08
CA LEU A 117 -17.97 -15.17 -2.53
C LEU A 117 -18.81 -16.46 -2.47
N ASN A 118 -19.63 -16.63 -1.44
CA ASN A 118 -20.53 -17.78 -1.34
C ASN A 118 -21.58 -17.81 -2.47
N LYS A 119 -22.11 -16.66 -2.89
CA LYS A 119 -23.03 -16.60 -4.04
C LYS A 119 -22.33 -16.99 -5.34
N ILE A 120 -21.09 -16.53 -5.54
CA ILE A 120 -20.27 -16.91 -6.71
C ILE A 120 -19.99 -18.41 -6.67
N ASP A 121 -19.54 -18.94 -5.53
CA ASP A 121 -19.25 -20.36 -5.36
C ASP A 121 -20.48 -21.25 -5.64
N THR A 122 -21.64 -20.90 -5.08
CA THR A 122 -22.90 -21.61 -5.34
C THR A 122 -23.30 -21.52 -6.81
N TRP A 123 -23.20 -20.35 -7.44
CA TRP A 123 -23.53 -20.19 -8.85
C TRP A 123 -22.60 -21.01 -9.76
N LEU A 124 -21.30 -21.05 -9.46
CA LEU A 124 -20.34 -21.88 -10.19
C LEU A 124 -20.59 -23.37 -9.97
N LYS A 125 -21.00 -23.78 -8.75
CA LYS A 125 -21.45 -25.15 -8.48
C LYS A 125 -22.63 -25.53 -9.36
N ASP A 126 -23.65 -24.68 -9.47
CA ASP A 126 -24.82 -24.92 -10.32
C ASP A 126 -24.45 -24.94 -11.82
N ALA A 127 -23.34 -24.28 -12.19
CA ALA A 127 -22.81 -24.20 -13.53
C ALA A 127 -21.83 -25.34 -13.90
N GLU A 128 -21.62 -26.35 -13.06
CA GLU A 128 -20.60 -27.41 -13.22
C GLU A 128 -20.52 -27.99 -14.65
N ARG A 129 -21.69 -28.24 -15.27
CA ARG A 129 -21.78 -28.80 -16.63
C ARG A 129 -21.09 -27.93 -17.69
N TYR A 130 -21.10 -26.60 -17.51
CA TYR A 130 -20.47 -25.64 -18.40
C TYR A 130 -18.98 -25.47 -18.07
N LEU A 131 -18.63 -25.49 -16.78
CA LEU A 131 -17.26 -25.25 -16.30
C LEU A 131 -16.24 -26.27 -16.82
N LYS A 132 -16.65 -27.51 -17.14
CA LYS A 132 -15.78 -28.52 -17.77
C LYS A 132 -15.10 -28.04 -19.05
N LYS A 133 -15.69 -27.08 -19.76
CA LYS A 133 -15.15 -26.52 -21.03
C LYS A 133 -14.77 -25.04 -20.92
N MET A 134 -14.91 -24.43 -19.75
CA MET A 134 -14.72 -22.99 -19.56
C MET A 134 -13.56 -22.72 -18.60
N PRO A 135 -12.39 -22.34 -19.14
CA PRO A 135 -11.28 -21.92 -18.30
C PRO A 135 -11.63 -20.65 -17.52
N VAL A 136 -11.34 -20.66 -16.22
CA VAL A 136 -11.62 -19.57 -15.29
C VAL A 136 -10.33 -18.89 -14.88
N LEU A 137 -10.31 -17.56 -14.92
CA LEU A 137 -9.25 -16.73 -14.37
C LEU A 137 -9.79 -15.99 -13.14
N VAL A 138 -9.12 -16.15 -12.01
CA VAL A 138 -9.36 -15.36 -10.80
C VAL A 138 -8.16 -14.43 -10.61
N ILE A 139 -8.41 -13.13 -10.61
CA ILE A 139 -7.42 -12.10 -10.28
C ILE A 139 -7.76 -11.57 -8.90
N ASP A 140 -6.81 -11.56 -8.00
CA ASP A 140 -6.99 -11.11 -6.62
C ASP A 140 -6.19 -9.84 -6.36
N ASP A 141 -6.86 -8.69 -6.31
CA ASP A 141 -6.24 -7.39 -6.08
C ASP A 141 -6.09 -7.10 -4.58
N GLU A 142 -4.95 -6.56 -4.17
CA GLU A 142 -4.52 -6.51 -2.76
C GLU A 142 -4.61 -7.90 -2.10
N ALA A 143 -4.01 -8.93 -2.72
CA ALA A 143 -4.07 -10.32 -2.28
C ALA A 143 -3.49 -10.58 -0.86
N ASP A 144 -2.78 -9.61 -0.28
CA ASP A 144 -2.32 -9.62 1.11
C ASP A 144 -3.44 -9.24 2.11
N GLN A 145 -4.59 -8.78 1.61
CA GLN A 145 -5.79 -8.50 2.38
C GLN A 145 -6.87 -9.57 2.14
N ALA A 146 -7.38 -10.12 3.25
CA ALA A 146 -8.50 -11.06 3.34
C ALA A 146 -8.31 -12.45 2.72
N SER A 147 -7.52 -12.58 1.65
CA SER A 147 -7.28 -13.86 0.97
C SER A 147 -6.25 -14.75 1.65
N ILE A 148 -5.35 -14.17 2.44
CA ILE A 148 -4.37 -14.92 3.23
C ILE A 148 -5.10 -15.78 4.26
N ASN A 149 -4.71 -17.05 4.34
CA ASN A 149 -5.22 -17.93 5.38
C ASN A 149 -4.70 -17.47 6.76
N THR A 150 -5.63 -17.19 7.66
CA THR A 150 -5.32 -16.83 9.07
C THR A 150 -5.86 -17.84 10.06
N GLY A 151 -6.44 -18.95 9.57
CA GLY A 151 -6.85 -20.12 10.35
C GLY A 151 -5.87 -21.28 10.14
N GLY A 152 -6.33 -22.50 10.38
CA GLY A 152 -5.56 -23.72 10.14
C GLY A 152 -5.73 -24.29 8.73
N ASN A 153 -5.30 -25.54 8.54
CA ASN A 153 -5.79 -26.41 7.48
C ASN A 153 -6.12 -27.76 8.13
N ARG A 154 -7.28 -28.34 7.83
CA ARG A 154 -7.67 -29.65 8.35
C ARG A 154 -6.84 -30.75 7.71
N ASP A 155 -6.36 -31.67 8.53
CA ASP A 155 -5.49 -32.77 8.10
C ASP A 155 -6.25 -33.71 7.16
N PRO A 156 -5.78 -33.90 5.90
CA PRO A 156 -6.35 -34.86 4.97
C PRO A 156 -6.30 -36.32 5.46
N ALA A 157 -5.43 -36.65 6.42
CA ALA A 157 -5.29 -37.99 6.98
C ALA A 157 -6.35 -38.34 8.03
N LEU A 158 -7.07 -37.35 8.57
CA LEU A 158 -8.15 -37.57 9.55
C LEU A 158 -9.48 -37.83 8.81
N GLN A 159 -10.23 -38.87 9.19
CA GLN A 159 -11.55 -39.24 8.63
C GLN A 159 -12.70 -38.61 9.44
N ASP A 160 -13.90 -38.58 8.85
CA ASP A 160 -15.10 -37.92 9.40
C ASP A 160 -15.69 -38.57 10.68
N ASP A 161 -15.16 -39.71 11.15
CA ASP A 161 -15.73 -40.47 12.29
C ASP A 161 -15.34 -39.90 13.68
N ASP A 162 -14.42 -38.94 13.76
CA ASP A 162 -14.17 -38.19 14.99
C ASP A 162 -14.98 -36.89 14.92
N ASP A 163 -16.17 -36.87 15.55
CA ASP A 163 -17.13 -35.74 15.73
C ASP A 163 -16.52 -34.53 16.50
N ILE A 164 -15.29 -34.13 16.19
CA ILE A 164 -14.73 -32.86 16.61
C ILE A 164 -14.77 -31.98 15.36
N GLU A 165 -15.84 -31.20 15.22
CA GLU A 165 -15.85 -29.99 14.40
C GLU A 165 -14.78 -29.05 14.97
N ASP A 166 -13.51 -29.29 14.65
CA ASP A 166 -12.42 -28.42 15.08
C ASP A 166 -12.39 -27.21 14.14
N ASP A 167 -13.38 -26.32 14.29
CA ASP A 167 -13.49 -25.04 13.56
C ASP A 167 -12.20 -24.22 13.72
N ASP A 168 -11.45 -24.45 14.82
CA ASP A 168 -10.14 -23.84 15.09
C ASP A 168 -9.04 -24.30 14.10
N SER A 169 -9.22 -25.44 13.43
CA SER A 169 -8.29 -25.98 12.43
C SER A 169 -8.67 -25.61 10.98
N ALA A 170 -9.85 -25.00 10.77
CA ALA A 170 -10.34 -24.69 9.43
C ALA A 170 -9.61 -23.47 8.81
N PRO A 171 -9.48 -23.43 7.46
CA PRO A 171 -8.99 -22.24 6.78
C PRO A 171 -9.93 -21.05 6.98
N SER A 172 -9.37 -19.84 6.97
CA SER A 172 -10.18 -18.62 7.09
C SER A 172 -11.29 -18.57 6.04
N ARG A 173 -12.47 -18.07 6.41
CA ARG A 173 -13.69 -18.21 5.57
C ARG A 173 -13.56 -17.60 4.17
N THR A 174 -12.84 -16.49 4.02
CA THR A 174 -12.57 -15.89 2.71
C THR A 174 -11.62 -16.76 1.90
N ASN A 175 -10.54 -17.25 2.51
CA ASN A 175 -9.56 -18.11 1.84
C ASN A 175 -10.19 -19.43 1.37
N SER A 176 -10.97 -20.12 2.22
CA SER A 176 -11.68 -21.35 1.85
C SER A 176 -12.65 -21.14 0.68
N LEU A 177 -13.39 -20.02 0.65
CA LEU A 177 -14.28 -19.72 -0.47
C LEU A 177 -13.52 -19.44 -1.78
N ILE A 178 -12.37 -18.77 -1.73
CA ILE A 178 -11.54 -18.57 -2.93
C ILE A 178 -11.00 -19.90 -3.45
N ARG A 179 -10.52 -20.77 -2.55
CA ARG A 179 -10.08 -22.13 -2.92
C ARG A 179 -11.22 -22.96 -3.52
N SER A 180 -12.42 -22.87 -2.94
CA SER A 180 -13.63 -23.53 -3.45
C SER A 180 -14.01 -23.03 -4.84
N ILE A 181 -14.03 -21.71 -5.06
CA ILE A 181 -14.28 -21.11 -6.39
C ILE A 181 -13.30 -21.67 -7.44
N LEU A 182 -12.02 -21.78 -7.09
CA LEU A 182 -10.99 -22.32 -7.98
C LEU A 182 -11.20 -23.82 -8.25
N SER A 183 -11.66 -24.59 -7.27
CA SER A 183 -11.92 -26.02 -7.43
C SER A 183 -13.21 -26.34 -8.19
N ARG A 184 -14.14 -25.38 -8.32
CA ARG A 184 -15.35 -25.52 -9.17
C ARG A 184 -15.02 -25.72 -10.65
N ALA A 185 -13.89 -25.22 -11.12
CA ALA A 185 -13.48 -25.30 -12.52
C ALA A 185 -12.25 -26.22 -12.69
N PRO A 186 -12.30 -27.24 -13.57
CA PRO A 186 -11.15 -28.09 -13.85
C PRO A 186 -9.96 -27.33 -14.47
N LYS A 187 -10.24 -26.20 -15.11
CA LYS A 187 -9.26 -25.31 -15.73
C LYS A 187 -9.32 -23.94 -15.05
N ALA A 188 -8.53 -23.74 -14.01
CA ALA A 188 -8.51 -22.48 -13.27
C ALA A 188 -7.10 -21.90 -13.10
N ALA A 189 -6.97 -20.59 -13.24
CA ALA A 189 -5.77 -19.85 -12.91
C ALA A 189 -6.09 -18.78 -11.86
N TYR A 190 -5.27 -18.68 -10.82
CA TYR A 190 -5.32 -17.63 -9.82
C TYR A 190 -4.07 -16.77 -9.92
N VAL A 191 -4.25 -15.46 -10.04
CA VAL A 191 -3.16 -14.48 -10.10
C VAL A 191 -3.37 -13.44 -9.01
N ALA A 192 -2.55 -13.50 -7.97
CA ALA A 192 -2.50 -12.52 -6.90
C ALA A 192 -1.79 -11.26 -7.38
N TYR A 193 -2.36 -10.09 -7.12
CA TYR A 193 -1.75 -8.78 -7.34
C TYR A 193 -1.61 -8.06 -6.00
N THR A 194 -0.39 -7.61 -5.69
CA THR A 194 -0.17 -6.75 -4.51
C THR A 194 1.11 -5.92 -4.65
N ALA A 195 1.23 -4.86 -3.85
CA ALA A 195 2.50 -4.17 -3.62
C ALA A 195 3.23 -4.66 -2.37
N THR A 196 2.56 -5.42 -1.50
CA THR A 196 3.04 -5.82 -0.17
C THR A 196 2.93 -7.33 -0.01
N PRO A 197 3.73 -8.12 -0.75
CA PRO A 197 3.51 -9.56 -0.89
C PRO A 197 4.08 -10.38 0.28
N PHE A 198 4.42 -9.73 1.40
CA PHE A 198 5.04 -10.36 2.56
C PHE A 198 4.26 -11.58 3.02
N ALA A 199 2.95 -11.46 3.21
CA ALA A 199 2.11 -12.59 3.62
C ALA A 199 1.99 -13.66 2.53
N ASN A 200 1.91 -13.26 1.26
CA ASN A 200 1.69 -14.18 0.13
C ASN A 200 2.85 -15.15 -0.06
N VAL A 201 4.09 -14.67 0.10
CA VAL A 201 5.29 -15.52 -0.05
C VAL A 201 5.60 -16.34 1.22
N LEU A 202 4.95 -16.03 2.34
CA LEU A 202 5.08 -16.77 3.61
C LEU A 202 4.01 -17.86 3.80
N VAL A 203 3.10 -18.04 2.84
CA VAL A 203 2.17 -19.18 2.83
C VAL A 203 2.98 -20.46 2.62
N ASN A 204 2.68 -21.52 3.39
CA ASN A 204 3.35 -22.80 3.21
C ASN A 204 3.02 -23.39 1.82
N PRO A 205 4.03 -23.67 0.96
CA PRO A 205 3.82 -24.22 -0.38
C PRO A 205 3.12 -25.59 -0.41
N SER A 206 3.22 -26.35 0.69
CA SER A 206 2.63 -27.69 0.85
C SER A 206 1.33 -27.67 1.64
N ALA A 207 0.80 -26.50 2.01
CA ALA A 207 -0.45 -26.39 2.76
C ALA A 207 -1.62 -26.98 1.96
N LEU A 208 -2.29 -27.96 2.56
CA LEU A 208 -3.40 -28.71 2.00
C LEU A 208 -4.49 -28.81 3.06
N ASP A 209 -5.71 -28.41 2.71
CA ASP A 209 -6.91 -28.66 3.51
C ASP A 209 -7.69 -29.83 2.92
N ARG A 210 -8.23 -30.71 3.78
CA ARG A 210 -9.03 -31.87 3.36
C ARG A 210 -10.22 -31.52 2.46
N GLU A 211 -10.93 -30.42 2.72
CA GLU A 211 -12.13 -30.04 1.95
C GLU A 211 -11.84 -29.02 0.85
N PHE A 212 -10.97 -28.05 1.12
CA PHE A 212 -10.70 -26.93 0.22
C PHE A 212 -9.43 -27.09 -0.61
N GLY A 213 -8.66 -28.15 -0.40
CA GLY A 213 -7.48 -28.46 -1.18
C GLY A 213 -6.32 -27.50 -0.95
N ILE A 214 -5.49 -27.34 -1.98
CA ILE A 214 -4.20 -26.61 -1.94
C ILE A 214 -4.43 -25.12 -1.68
N ASP A 215 -3.58 -24.53 -0.84
CA ASP A 215 -3.59 -23.08 -0.55
C ASP A 215 -3.24 -22.19 -1.76
N LEU A 216 -3.32 -20.88 -1.56
CA LEU A 216 -3.12 -19.84 -2.57
C LEU A 216 -1.64 -19.45 -2.76
N PHE A 217 -0.69 -20.22 -2.22
CA PHE A 217 0.73 -19.98 -2.43
C PHE A 217 1.04 -19.91 -3.93
N PRO A 218 1.80 -18.90 -4.42
CA PRO A 218 2.07 -18.71 -5.84
C PRO A 218 3.10 -19.69 -6.38
N LYS A 219 2.80 -20.99 -6.35
CA LYS A 219 3.73 -22.07 -6.69
C LYS A 219 4.26 -22.03 -8.13
N ASP A 220 3.53 -21.45 -9.09
CA ASP A 220 3.89 -21.55 -10.50
C ASP A 220 4.79 -20.41 -10.98
N PHE A 221 4.56 -19.18 -10.51
CA PHE A 221 5.38 -18.01 -10.86
C PHE A 221 5.21 -16.85 -9.88
N VAL A 222 6.27 -16.06 -9.72
CA VAL A 222 6.21 -14.70 -9.19
C VAL A 222 6.83 -13.76 -10.21
N VAL A 223 6.12 -12.70 -10.58
CA VAL A 223 6.60 -11.68 -11.52
C VAL A 223 6.67 -10.35 -10.82
N GLN A 224 7.82 -9.68 -10.93
CA GLN A 224 7.95 -8.30 -10.51
C GLN A 224 7.66 -7.37 -11.68
N LEU A 225 6.72 -6.43 -11.49
CA LEU A 225 6.49 -5.39 -12.49
C LEU A 225 7.67 -4.42 -12.52
N PRO A 226 8.12 -4.00 -13.72
CA PRO A 226 9.17 -3.01 -13.82
C PRO A 226 8.73 -1.71 -13.16
N ARG A 227 9.69 -0.99 -12.62
CA ARG A 227 9.43 0.30 -12.01
C ARG A 227 9.03 1.31 -13.09
N PRO A 228 7.87 1.96 -12.99
CA PRO A 228 7.49 2.96 -13.98
C PRO A 228 8.41 4.19 -13.94
N THR A 229 8.73 4.74 -15.10
CA THR A 229 9.47 6.01 -15.21
C THR A 229 8.69 7.14 -14.53
N GLY A 230 9.37 7.93 -13.69
CA GLY A 230 8.74 9.03 -12.93
C GLY A 230 7.97 8.60 -11.66
N TYR A 231 8.00 7.31 -11.30
CA TYR A 231 7.45 6.84 -10.03
C TYR A 231 8.34 7.24 -8.84
N THR A 232 7.74 7.77 -7.77
CA THR A 232 8.43 8.08 -6.50
C THR A 232 7.98 7.09 -5.42
N GLY A 233 8.91 6.35 -4.82
CA GLY A 233 8.66 5.31 -3.83
C GLY A 233 9.48 5.48 -2.54
N THR A 234 9.65 4.39 -1.80
CA THR A 234 10.38 4.37 -0.52
C THR A 234 11.83 4.83 -0.70
N GLU A 235 12.52 4.35 -1.73
CA GLU A 235 13.94 4.62 -1.97
C GLU A 235 14.24 6.12 -2.22
N GLU A 236 13.36 6.84 -2.92
CA GLU A 236 13.56 8.27 -3.26
C GLU A 236 13.27 9.21 -2.09
N LEU A 237 12.47 8.74 -1.14
CA LEU A 237 11.96 9.57 -0.05
C LEU A 237 12.64 9.26 1.28
N PHE A 238 13.13 8.02 1.46
CA PHE A 238 13.78 7.56 2.68
C PHE A 238 15.05 6.73 2.47
N GLY A 239 15.32 6.28 1.23
CA GLY A 239 16.51 5.52 0.90
C GLY A 239 17.75 6.39 0.69
N ILE A 240 18.81 5.80 0.13
CA ILE A 240 20.10 6.49 -0.05
C ILE A 240 19.94 7.67 -1.00
N THR A 241 19.09 7.52 -2.02
CA THR A 241 18.81 8.59 -2.99
C THR A 241 18.04 9.77 -2.38
N ALA A 242 17.39 9.58 -1.23
CA ALA A 242 16.68 10.64 -0.52
C ALA A 242 17.62 11.69 0.11
N LEU A 243 18.90 11.36 0.36
CA LEU A 243 19.89 12.31 0.90
C LEU A 243 20.07 13.55 0.00
N GLN A 244 19.69 13.46 -1.27
CA GLN A 244 19.75 14.56 -2.22
C GLN A 244 18.45 15.38 -2.27
N ARG A 245 17.42 15.00 -1.52
CA ARG A 245 16.10 15.65 -1.55
C ARG A 245 15.71 16.16 -0.17
N ASP A 246 15.23 17.39 -0.13
CA ASP A 246 14.73 18.01 1.08
C ASP A 246 13.26 17.66 1.32
N VAL A 247 12.98 16.46 1.84
CA VAL A 247 11.59 15.95 1.99
C VAL A 247 11.15 15.88 3.44
N LEU A 248 12.03 15.49 4.36
CA LEU A 248 11.64 15.14 5.73
C LEU A 248 11.65 16.36 6.66
N ARG A 249 10.65 16.45 7.53
CA ARG A 249 10.54 17.44 8.60
C ARG A 249 10.29 16.72 9.91
N VAL A 250 11.21 16.85 10.84
CA VAL A 250 11.11 16.16 12.13
C VAL A 250 10.08 16.87 13.01
N VAL A 251 9.10 16.12 13.51
CA VAL A 251 8.09 16.62 14.44
C VAL A 251 8.58 16.42 15.87
N PRO A 252 8.68 17.50 16.68
CA PRO A 252 9.09 17.40 18.08
C PRO A 252 8.16 16.52 18.92
N GLU A 253 8.70 15.77 19.89
CA GLU A 253 7.88 14.92 20.77
C GLU A 253 6.79 15.67 21.53
N SER A 254 7.03 16.94 21.90
CA SER A 254 6.04 17.81 22.56
C SER A 254 4.78 17.96 21.70
N ASP A 255 4.95 18.09 20.40
CA ASP A 255 3.88 18.29 19.42
C ASP A 255 3.14 16.97 19.19
N VAL A 256 3.86 15.84 19.17
CA VAL A 256 3.23 14.51 19.13
C VAL A 256 2.34 14.28 20.35
N LYS A 257 2.82 14.66 21.55
CA LYS A 257 2.09 14.49 22.81
C LYS A 257 0.85 15.39 22.89
N SER A 258 0.87 16.59 22.32
CA SER A 258 -0.31 17.49 22.31
C SER A 258 -1.40 17.02 21.33
N LEU A 259 -1.02 16.30 20.28
CA LEU A 259 -1.95 15.79 19.27
C LEU A 259 -2.57 14.42 19.63
N LYS A 260 -1.93 13.62 20.49
CA LYS A 260 -2.43 12.31 20.93
C LYS A 260 -2.94 12.37 22.37
N VAL A 261 -4.21 12.05 22.60
CA VAL A 261 -4.76 11.98 23.97
C VAL A 261 -4.08 10.83 24.74
N GLN A 262 -3.29 11.17 25.75
CA GLN A 262 -2.78 10.21 26.73
C GLN A 262 -3.93 9.78 27.65
N GLY A 263 -4.23 8.47 27.67
CA GLY A 263 -5.08 7.86 28.71
C GLY A 263 -6.33 7.13 28.23
N ASN A 264 -6.65 6.06 28.96
CA ASN A 264 -7.87 5.28 28.86
C ASN A 264 -9.00 6.03 29.62
N PRO A 265 -10.17 6.33 29.02
CA PRO A 265 -11.22 7.14 29.67
C PRO A 265 -11.73 6.58 31.01
N GLN A 266 -11.50 5.30 31.27
CA GLN A 266 -11.94 4.65 32.51
C GLN A 266 -11.09 5.00 33.76
N ARG A 267 -9.87 5.56 33.62
CA ARG A 267 -9.02 5.85 34.79
C ARG A 267 -9.04 7.30 35.29
N SER A 268 -9.54 8.27 34.52
CA SER A 268 -9.49 9.69 34.92
C SER A 268 -10.78 10.24 35.56
N ARG A 269 -11.67 9.38 36.10
CA ARG A 269 -12.92 9.83 36.73
C ARG A 269 -12.76 10.53 38.09
N ARG A 270 -11.55 10.94 38.48
CA ARG A 270 -11.28 11.50 39.83
C ARG A 270 -10.57 12.83 39.93
N GLU A 271 -10.22 13.50 38.83
CA GLU A 271 -9.74 14.88 38.94
C GLU A 271 -10.50 15.78 37.97
N ILE A 272 -11.20 16.76 38.52
CA ILE A 272 -11.69 17.93 37.78
C ILE A 272 -10.42 18.70 37.37
N LEU A 273 -9.80 18.28 36.27
CA LEU A 273 -8.80 19.08 35.59
C LEU A 273 -9.55 20.28 35.00
N LEU A 274 -9.52 21.40 35.72
CA LEU A 274 -9.80 22.72 35.14
C LEU A 274 -8.82 22.89 33.97
N LYS A 275 -9.26 22.59 32.73
CA LYS A 275 -8.48 22.85 31.52
C LYS A 275 -8.32 24.37 31.39
N THR A 276 -7.22 24.90 31.90
CA THR A 276 -6.95 26.34 32.03
C THR A 276 -6.28 26.98 30.82
N GLN A 277 -6.09 26.25 29.70
CA GLN A 277 -5.65 26.87 28.44
C GLN A 277 -6.44 26.31 27.26
N PRO A 278 -6.81 27.16 26.27
CA PRO A 278 -7.38 26.67 25.02
C PRO A 278 -6.37 25.74 24.35
N GLU A 279 -6.82 24.54 23.95
CA GLU A 279 -6.00 23.64 23.14
C GLU A 279 -5.66 24.38 21.84
N ARG A 280 -4.37 24.63 21.58
CA ARG A 280 -3.89 25.24 20.34
C ARG A 280 -3.23 24.19 19.47
N LEU A 281 -3.22 24.40 18.16
CA LEU A 281 -2.42 23.57 17.26
C LEU A 281 -0.93 23.70 17.63
N PRO A 282 -0.18 22.59 17.61
CA PRO A 282 1.26 22.64 17.77
C PRO A 282 1.91 23.37 16.59
N LYS A 283 3.07 23.98 16.85
CA LYS A 283 3.82 24.76 15.86
C LYS A 283 4.13 23.94 14.61
N SER A 284 4.57 22.68 14.75
CA SER A 284 4.88 21.83 13.59
C SER A 284 3.69 21.63 12.63
N LEU A 285 2.47 21.51 13.15
CA LEU A 285 1.28 21.36 12.31
C LEU A 285 0.86 22.69 11.68
N VAL A 286 1.04 23.81 12.40
CA VAL A 286 0.87 25.16 11.84
C VAL A 286 1.83 25.38 10.67
N ASP A 287 3.12 25.12 10.86
CA ASP A 287 4.14 25.27 9.82
C ASP A 287 3.84 24.37 8.61
N ALA A 288 3.35 23.14 8.83
CA ALA A 288 2.93 22.25 7.76
C ALA A 288 1.74 22.80 6.95
N ILE A 289 0.74 23.42 7.60
CA ILE A 289 -0.41 24.05 6.91
C ILE A 289 0.04 25.29 6.12
N LEU A 290 0.96 26.09 6.66
CA LEU A 290 1.51 27.24 5.95
C LEU A 290 2.33 26.79 4.73
N THR A 291 3.15 25.76 4.88
CA THR A 291 3.90 25.16 3.77
C THR A 291 2.95 24.61 2.71
N PHE A 292 1.83 23.99 3.11
CA PHE A 292 0.79 23.59 2.19
C PHE A 292 0.26 24.78 1.38
N CYS A 293 -0.08 25.90 2.00
CA CYS A 293 -0.54 27.08 1.26
C CYS A 293 0.53 27.62 0.30
N ILE A 294 1.80 27.65 0.70
CA ILE A 294 2.92 28.09 -0.13
C ILE A 294 3.09 27.19 -1.36
N PHE A 295 3.06 25.88 -1.17
CA PHE A 295 3.18 24.95 -2.29
C PHE A 295 1.94 24.97 -3.19
N GLY A 296 0.77 25.25 -2.62
CA GLY A 296 -0.44 25.54 -3.38
C GLY A 296 -0.24 26.75 -4.29
N ALA A 297 0.38 27.82 -3.78
CA ALA A 297 0.69 29.02 -4.54
C ALA A 297 1.71 28.75 -5.65
N VAL A 298 2.79 28.04 -5.35
CA VAL A 298 3.78 27.63 -6.37
C VAL A 298 3.10 26.81 -7.48
N ARG A 299 2.23 25.86 -7.14
CA ARG A 299 1.47 25.07 -8.13
C ARG A 299 0.50 25.94 -8.92
N GLU A 300 -0.23 26.87 -8.29
CA GLU A 300 -1.10 27.82 -8.99
C GLU A 300 -0.31 28.63 -10.03
N LEU A 301 0.85 29.17 -9.65
CA LEU A 301 1.66 30.03 -10.51
C LEU A 301 2.32 29.24 -11.66
N ARG A 302 2.82 28.03 -11.41
CA ARG A 302 3.34 27.14 -12.47
C ARG A 302 2.26 26.81 -13.51
N ASN A 303 1.06 26.43 -13.05
CA ASN A 303 -0.02 26.06 -13.96
C ASN A 303 -0.58 27.27 -14.74
N LYS A 304 -0.71 28.44 -14.08
CA LYS A 304 -1.08 29.69 -14.78
C LYS A 304 -0.08 30.05 -15.87
N SER A 305 1.22 29.95 -15.58
CA SER A 305 2.29 30.23 -16.55
C SER A 305 2.29 29.23 -17.73
N ALA A 306 1.92 27.97 -17.46
CA ALA A 306 1.81 26.93 -18.47
C ALA A 306 0.45 26.90 -19.21
N GLY A 307 -0.50 27.77 -18.86
CA GLY A 307 -1.87 27.74 -19.41
C GLY A 307 -2.65 26.46 -19.09
N LYS A 308 -2.31 25.76 -18.01
CA LYS A 308 -2.92 24.49 -17.60
C LYS A 308 -3.98 24.70 -16.51
N VAL A 309 -5.00 23.84 -16.51
CA VAL A 309 -5.98 23.78 -15.41
C VAL A 309 -5.28 23.32 -14.14
N LEU A 310 -5.52 24.02 -13.03
CA LEU A 310 -4.96 23.67 -11.74
C LEU A 310 -5.49 22.30 -11.29
N PRO A 311 -4.62 21.30 -11.08
CA PRO A 311 -5.05 20.01 -10.54
C PRO A 311 -5.48 20.15 -9.08
N ALA A 312 -6.12 19.12 -8.54
CA ALA A 312 -6.37 19.03 -7.11
C ALA A 312 -5.08 19.22 -6.29
N HIS A 313 -5.22 19.71 -5.07
CA HIS A 313 -4.12 19.91 -4.13
C HIS A 313 -4.52 19.43 -2.74
N THR A 314 -3.80 18.43 -2.23
CA THR A 314 -4.20 17.75 -0.99
C THR A 314 -3.08 17.77 0.04
N MET A 315 -3.44 17.97 1.30
CA MET A 315 -2.62 17.72 2.47
C MET A 315 -3.21 16.54 3.25
N LEU A 316 -2.37 15.62 3.70
CA LEU A 316 -2.76 14.51 4.56
C LEU A 316 -2.35 14.78 6.00
N VAL A 317 -3.30 14.71 6.93
CA VAL A 317 -3.02 14.71 8.38
C VAL A 317 -3.43 13.36 8.95
N HIS A 318 -2.43 12.54 9.27
CA HIS A 318 -2.63 11.19 9.78
C HIS A 318 -1.90 11.00 11.12
N VAL A 319 -2.63 11.30 12.20
CA VAL A 319 -2.06 11.29 13.57
C VAL A 319 -2.50 10.08 14.40
N SER A 320 -3.78 9.71 14.37
CA SER A 320 -4.36 8.70 15.25
C SER A 320 -5.44 7.88 14.55
N MET A 321 -5.64 6.63 15.01
CA MET A 321 -6.76 5.77 14.59
C MET A 321 -8.08 6.14 15.28
N ARG A 322 -8.04 6.88 16.40
CA ARG A 322 -9.21 7.22 17.19
C ARG A 322 -10.02 8.33 16.50
N LYS A 323 -11.31 8.08 16.29
CA LYS A 323 -12.25 9.06 15.70
C LYS A 323 -12.30 10.37 16.49
N ASN A 324 -12.25 10.29 17.82
CA ASN A 324 -12.25 11.47 18.69
C ASN A 324 -11.01 12.35 18.48
N ASP A 325 -9.83 11.74 18.31
CA ASP A 325 -8.61 12.50 18.01
C ASP A 325 -8.71 13.17 16.65
N GLN A 326 -9.26 12.47 15.64
CA GLN A 326 -9.44 13.01 14.28
C GLN A 326 -10.41 14.20 14.27
N ALA A 327 -11.57 14.07 14.92
CA ALA A 327 -12.56 15.15 15.01
C ALA A 327 -12.01 16.36 15.77
N ARG A 328 -11.29 16.13 16.87
CA ARG A 328 -10.64 17.18 17.66
C ARG A 328 -9.60 17.93 16.84
N ILE A 329 -8.70 17.21 16.17
CA ILE A 329 -7.66 17.83 15.31
C ILE A 329 -8.33 18.61 14.17
N ALA A 330 -9.39 18.08 13.57
CA ALA A 330 -10.12 18.78 12.52
C ALA A 330 -10.77 20.07 13.00
N GLY A 331 -11.36 20.06 14.20
CA GLY A 331 -11.87 21.28 14.85
C GLY A 331 -10.78 22.32 15.05
N LEU A 332 -9.63 21.91 15.62
CA LEU A 332 -8.49 22.80 15.84
C LEU A 332 -7.92 23.39 14.54
N VAL A 333 -7.83 22.58 13.48
CA VAL A 333 -7.41 23.03 12.14
C VAL A 333 -8.40 24.03 11.55
N ALA A 334 -9.70 23.75 11.63
CA ALA A 334 -10.74 24.65 11.14
C ALA A 334 -10.73 25.99 11.89
N GLU A 335 -10.69 25.96 13.23
CA GLU A 335 -10.61 27.15 14.08
C GLU A 335 -9.40 28.02 13.75
N GLN A 336 -8.24 27.40 13.51
CA GLN A 336 -7.02 28.13 13.13
C GLN A 336 -7.12 28.78 11.76
N ILE A 337 -7.72 28.09 10.78
CA ILE A 337 -7.94 28.63 9.43
C ILE A 337 -8.92 29.80 9.49
N ASP A 338 -10.00 29.68 10.26
CA ASP A 338 -10.99 30.74 10.41
C ASP A 338 -10.39 31.95 11.13
N LEU A 339 -9.52 31.74 12.12
CA LEU A 339 -8.76 32.83 12.76
C LEU A 339 -7.90 33.59 11.74
N TRP A 340 -7.17 32.88 10.87
CA TRP A 340 -6.38 33.52 9.82
C TRP A 340 -7.25 34.26 8.80
N ARG A 341 -8.40 33.69 8.42
CA ARG A 341 -9.36 34.36 7.52
C ARG A 341 -9.89 35.65 8.13
N SER A 342 -10.33 35.63 9.39
CA SER A 342 -10.80 36.81 10.09
C SER A 342 -9.71 37.88 10.24
N ALA A 343 -8.46 37.48 10.51
CA ALA A 343 -7.34 38.42 10.56
C ALA A 343 -7.13 39.13 9.21
N ILE A 344 -7.20 38.37 8.10
CA ILE A 344 -7.09 38.92 6.75
C ILE A 344 -8.26 39.87 6.44
N GLU A 345 -9.49 39.51 6.81
CA GLU A 345 -10.69 40.36 6.63
C GLU A 345 -10.60 41.67 7.43
N GLN A 346 -9.94 41.63 8.58
CA GLN A 346 -9.65 42.81 9.41
C GLN A 346 -8.45 43.64 8.89
N GLY A 347 -7.84 43.25 7.77
CA GLY A 347 -6.71 43.96 7.17
C GLY A 347 -5.37 43.71 7.86
N GLN A 348 -5.25 42.68 8.70
CA GLN A 348 -3.97 42.27 9.28
C GLN A 348 -3.12 41.54 8.22
N SER A 349 -1.83 41.87 8.16
CA SER A 349 -0.87 41.18 7.28
C SER A 349 -0.42 39.86 7.90
N LEU A 350 -0.44 38.80 7.08
CA LEU A 350 0.10 37.48 7.42
C LEU A 350 1.46 37.23 6.75
N ASP A 351 2.02 38.24 6.07
CA ASP A 351 3.16 38.07 5.16
C ASP A 351 4.40 37.59 5.90
N SER A 352 4.64 38.12 7.11
CA SER A 352 5.78 37.71 7.95
C SER A 352 5.72 36.22 8.33
N MET A 353 4.53 35.69 8.59
CA MET A 353 4.32 34.28 8.91
C MET A 353 4.66 33.40 7.70
N PHE A 354 4.18 33.77 6.51
CA PHE A 354 4.49 33.06 5.27
C PHE A 354 5.95 33.19 4.85
N ALA A 355 6.53 34.39 4.96
CA ALA A 355 7.93 34.65 4.62
C ALA A 355 8.89 33.81 5.47
N ASN A 356 8.63 33.69 6.76
CA ASN A 356 9.44 32.86 7.66
C ASN A 356 9.41 31.38 7.29
N VAL A 357 8.23 30.84 6.94
CA VAL A 357 8.12 29.44 6.48
C VAL A 357 8.77 29.27 5.11
N TRP A 358 8.52 30.19 4.18
CA TRP A 358 9.08 30.14 2.82
C TRP A 358 10.60 30.18 2.81
N ALA A 359 11.22 31.00 3.66
CA ALA A 359 12.67 31.07 3.79
C ALA A 359 13.31 29.70 4.10
N ASN A 360 12.62 28.85 4.87
CA ASN A 360 13.09 27.51 5.22
C ASN A 360 12.75 26.47 4.14
N GLU A 361 11.66 26.67 3.39
CA GLU A 361 11.12 25.65 2.47
C GLU A 361 11.51 25.85 1.00
N ARG A 362 12.04 27.02 0.63
CA ARG A 362 12.37 27.37 -0.76
C ARG A 362 13.56 26.60 -1.36
N MET A 363 14.36 25.94 -0.53
CA MET A 363 15.51 25.16 -0.98
C MET A 363 15.05 23.98 -1.85
N GLY A 364 15.62 23.87 -3.05
CA GLY A 364 15.29 22.81 -4.00
C GLY A 364 13.93 22.96 -4.71
N VAL A 365 13.21 24.05 -4.48
CA VAL A 365 11.93 24.34 -5.15
C VAL A 365 12.16 25.16 -6.42
N ASP A 366 11.56 24.74 -7.54
CA ASP A 366 11.58 25.49 -8.79
C ASP A 366 10.59 26.68 -8.75
N GLN A 367 11.11 27.89 -8.57
CA GLN A 367 10.29 29.07 -8.25
C GLN A 367 9.68 29.68 -9.52
N PRO A 368 8.34 29.78 -9.64
CA PRO A 368 7.67 30.33 -10.81
C PRO A 368 7.56 31.86 -10.80
N ALA A 369 7.86 32.50 -9.67
CA ALA A 369 7.77 33.94 -9.46
C ALA A 369 8.68 34.37 -8.29
N ASP A 370 8.74 35.67 -8.01
CA ASP A 370 9.42 36.21 -6.84
C ASP A 370 8.71 35.86 -5.51
N ASP A 371 9.45 36.04 -4.41
CA ASP A 371 8.99 35.70 -3.05
C ASP A 371 7.69 36.44 -2.68
N GLU A 372 7.58 37.73 -3.04
CA GLU A 372 6.40 38.56 -2.75
C GLU A 372 5.16 37.99 -3.44
N ARG A 373 5.26 37.65 -4.73
CA ARG A 373 4.15 37.08 -5.48
C ARG A 373 3.73 35.69 -4.98
N ILE A 374 4.70 34.88 -4.55
CA ILE A 374 4.42 33.57 -3.93
C ILE A 374 3.66 33.78 -2.62
N ILE A 375 4.10 34.69 -1.76
CA ILE A 375 3.45 34.98 -0.46
C ILE A 375 2.02 35.49 -0.67
N ASP A 376 1.82 36.46 -1.57
CA ASP A 376 0.48 36.98 -1.92
C ASP A 376 -0.47 35.86 -2.39
N THR A 377 0.05 34.99 -3.27
CA THR A 377 -0.74 33.87 -3.78
C THR A 377 -1.01 32.84 -2.68
N SER A 378 -0.09 32.66 -1.72
CA SER A 378 -0.26 31.76 -0.56
C SER A 378 -1.40 32.20 0.34
N ILE A 379 -1.56 33.52 0.53
CA ILE A 379 -2.69 34.10 1.27
C ILE A 379 -4.01 33.87 0.51
N SER A 380 -3.99 33.95 -0.83
CA SER A 380 -5.16 33.60 -1.66
C SER A 380 -5.55 32.12 -1.51
N VAL A 381 -4.57 31.22 -1.51
CA VAL A 381 -4.77 29.78 -1.28
C VAL A 381 -5.35 29.53 0.11
N MET A 382 -4.84 30.20 1.15
CA MET A 382 -5.33 30.11 2.53
C MET A 382 -6.84 30.42 2.63
N ARG A 383 -7.31 31.45 1.92
CA ARG A 383 -8.74 31.81 1.88
C ARG A 383 -9.61 30.68 1.33
N LYS A 384 -9.11 29.89 0.37
CA LYS A 384 -9.85 28.82 -0.31
C LYS A 384 -9.70 27.44 0.33
N LEU A 385 -8.93 27.31 1.43
CA LEU A 385 -8.72 26.03 2.08
C LEU A 385 -10.02 25.39 2.55
N SER A 386 -10.08 24.07 2.43
CA SER A 386 -11.18 23.29 2.99
C SER A 386 -10.64 22.11 3.79
N VAL A 387 -11.28 21.80 4.90
CA VAL A 387 -10.94 20.68 5.77
C VAL A 387 -11.99 19.60 5.58
N SER A 388 -11.58 18.34 5.38
CA SER A 388 -12.50 17.20 5.30
C SER A 388 -12.01 16.08 6.23
N VAL A 389 -12.97 15.49 6.95
CA VAL A 389 -12.72 14.40 7.89
C VAL A 389 -13.17 13.08 7.28
N LEU A 390 -12.19 12.27 6.91
CA LEU A 390 -12.42 10.98 6.25
C LEU A 390 -12.37 9.88 7.30
N ASN A 391 -13.55 9.52 7.81
CA ASN A 391 -13.72 8.41 8.73
C ASN A 391 -14.68 7.35 8.14
N SER A 392 -14.85 6.24 8.86
CA SER A 392 -15.70 5.12 8.42
C SER A 392 -17.20 5.44 8.37
N ASP A 393 -17.64 6.53 8.99
CA ASP A 393 -19.05 6.81 9.26
C ASP A 393 -19.58 7.97 8.41
N THR A 394 -18.74 8.94 8.04
CA THR A 394 -19.16 10.18 7.36
C THR A 394 -19.52 9.97 5.90
N GLY A 395 -19.16 8.84 5.29
CA GLY A 395 -19.46 8.55 3.88
C GLY A 395 -18.72 9.44 2.87
N GLU A 396 -18.19 10.60 3.29
CA GLU A 396 -17.46 11.56 2.45
C GLU A 396 -16.33 10.88 1.68
N GLU A 397 -16.33 11.09 0.35
CA GLU A 397 -15.26 10.75 -0.56
C GLU A 397 -14.69 12.04 -1.15
N LEU A 398 -13.37 12.07 -1.35
CA LEU A 398 -12.72 13.18 -2.05
C LEU A 398 -13.04 13.05 -3.53
N ASP A 399 -14.07 13.77 -3.97
CA ASP A 399 -14.45 13.85 -5.37
C ASP A 399 -13.64 14.96 -6.06
N TYR A 400 -12.53 14.56 -6.67
CA TYR A 400 -11.61 15.44 -7.38
C TYR A 400 -12.12 15.85 -8.77
N GLU A 401 -12.97 15.03 -9.39
CA GLU A 401 -13.50 15.27 -10.73
C GLU A 401 -14.54 16.40 -10.72
N LYS A 402 -15.38 16.47 -9.68
CA LYS A 402 -16.42 17.53 -9.58
C LYS A 402 -15.86 18.91 -9.25
N ASN A 403 -14.67 19.02 -8.67
CA ASN A 403 -14.12 20.29 -8.18
C ASN A 403 -12.60 20.42 -8.44
N PRO A 404 -12.18 20.62 -9.70
CA PRO A 404 -10.76 20.82 -10.04
C PRO A 404 -10.20 22.08 -9.37
N GLY A 405 -8.94 22.04 -8.96
CA GLY A 405 -8.24 23.17 -8.33
C GLY A 405 -8.54 23.38 -6.84
N ARG A 406 -9.27 22.47 -6.19
CA ARG A 406 -9.56 22.56 -4.74
C ARG A 406 -8.29 22.29 -3.91
N HIS A 407 -8.13 23.08 -2.85
CA HIS A 407 -7.14 22.84 -1.79
C HIS A 407 -7.83 22.18 -0.58
N VAL A 408 -7.44 20.94 -0.29
CA VAL A 408 -8.09 20.11 0.74
C VAL A 408 -7.07 19.62 1.77
N ILE A 409 -7.38 19.83 3.05
CA ILE A 409 -6.71 19.16 4.16
C ILE A 409 -7.57 17.96 4.56
N ALA A 410 -7.09 16.76 4.22
CA ALA A 410 -7.72 15.50 4.53
C ALA A 410 -7.20 14.96 5.86
N ILE A 411 -8.10 14.83 6.85
CA ILE A 411 -7.78 14.35 8.19
C ILE A 411 -8.49 13.02 8.42
N GLY A 412 -7.78 11.98 8.83
CA GLY A 412 -8.44 10.69 9.02
C GLY A 412 -7.57 9.55 9.55
N GLY A 413 -8.20 8.38 9.54
CA GLY A 413 -7.70 7.15 10.15
C GLY A 413 -7.55 6.00 9.15
N ASN A 414 -8.18 4.86 9.45
CA ASN A 414 -8.05 3.65 8.63
C ASN A 414 -8.57 3.81 7.19
N ARG A 415 -9.59 4.65 6.95
CA ARG A 415 -10.12 4.87 5.58
C ARG A 415 -9.09 5.53 4.65
N LEU A 416 -8.15 6.31 5.22
CA LEU A 416 -7.04 6.89 4.47
C LEU A 416 -5.91 5.87 4.19
N SER A 417 -5.89 4.75 4.91
CA SER A 417 -4.81 3.76 4.83
C SER A 417 -4.97 2.70 3.74
N ARG A 418 -6.18 2.45 3.19
CA ARG A 418 -6.38 1.52 2.04
C ARG A 418 -7.39 2.05 1.01
N GLY A 419 -7.14 1.83 -0.28
CA GLY A 419 -8.11 2.03 -1.36
C GLY A 419 -8.49 3.47 -1.74
N LEU A 420 -7.87 4.51 -1.18
CA LEU A 420 -8.11 5.92 -1.56
C LEU A 420 -6.86 6.51 -2.25
N THR A 421 -7.06 7.13 -3.41
CA THR A 421 -6.01 7.90 -4.09
C THR A 421 -6.12 9.36 -3.67
N LEU A 422 -5.02 9.95 -3.18
CA LEU A 422 -4.96 11.39 -2.85
C LEU A 422 -4.25 12.12 -3.98
N GLU A 423 -5.01 12.80 -4.83
CA GLU A 423 -4.45 13.57 -5.94
C GLU A 423 -3.81 14.87 -5.46
N GLY A 424 -2.66 15.21 -6.05
CA GLY A 424 -1.93 16.43 -5.73
C GLY A 424 -1.44 16.49 -4.29
N LEU A 425 -1.11 15.35 -3.68
CA LEU A 425 -0.59 15.28 -2.33
C LEU A 425 0.82 15.89 -2.25
N THR A 426 0.95 17.03 -1.59
CA THR A 426 2.23 17.73 -1.38
C THR A 426 2.73 17.59 0.05
N ILE A 427 1.83 17.72 1.02
CA ILE A 427 2.15 17.74 2.45
C ILE A 427 1.57 16.51 3.15
N SER A 428 2.42 15.73 3.81
CA SER A 428 2.01 14.60 4.64
C SER A 428 2.45 14.79 6.08
N TYR A 429 1.51 15.11 6.97
CA TYR A 429 1.73 15.16 8.41
C TYR A 429 1.37 13.81 9.04
N PHE A 430 2.38 12.97 9.24
CA PHE A 430 2.24 11.56 9.52
C PHE A 430 2.89 11.18 10.86
N LEU A 431 2.06 10.94 11.87
CA LEU A 431 2.51 10.56 13.22
C LEU A 431 1.98 9.20 13.67
N ARG A 432 1.32 8.47 12.76
CA ARG A 432 0.74 7.17 13.08
C ARG A 432 1.82 6.09 12.97
N THR A 433 2.06 5.42 14.08
CA THR A 433 2.94 4.25 14.15
C THR A 433 2.14 2.98 13.81
N ALA A 434 2.77 2.05 13.11
CA ALA A 434 2.28 0.69 12.92
C ALA A 434 3.44 -0.28 13.16
N SER A 435 3.16 -1.42 13.80
CA SER A 435 4.18 -2.45 14.08
C SER A 435 4.45 -3.38 12.89
N MET A 436 3.75 -3.18 11.77
CA MET A 436 3.78 -4.06 10.61
C MET A 436 4.19 -3.31 9.35
N CYS A 437 5.15 -3.86 8.60
CA CYS A 437 5.67 -3.31 7.35
C CYS A 437 4.57 -3.19 6.28
N ASP A 438 3.72 -4.21 6.14
CA ASP A 438 2.58 -4.18 5.20
C ASP A 438 1.69 -2.95 5.39
N THR A 439 1.44 -2.61 6.65
CA THR A 439 0.56 -1.53 7.07
C THR A 439 1.24 -0.18 6.87
N LEU A 440 2.53 -0.06 7.15
CA LEU A 440 3.30 1.17 6.87
C LEU A 440 3.34 1.48 5.38
N LEU A 441 3.66 0.50 4.52
CA LEU A 441 3.70 0.69 3.06
C LEU A 441 2.35 1.13 2.49
N GLN A 442 1.25 0.58 2.99
CA GLN A 442 -0.08 0.94 2.52
C GLN A 442 -0.52 2.34 2.98
N MET A 443 -0.03 2.76 4.15
CA MET A 443 -0.31 4.08 4.72
C MET A 443 0.51 5.20 4.07
N ALA A 444 1.61 4.87 3.41
CA ALA A 444 2.49 5.81 2.71
C ALA A 444 1.86 6.36 1.41
N ARG A 445 0.87 7.24 1.56
CA ARG A 445 0.14 7.86 0.44
C ARG A 445 0.94 8.82 -0.42
N TRP A 446 2.10 9.22 0.06
CA TRP A 446 3.03 10.07 -0.68
C TRP A 446 3.73 9.31 -1.83
N TYR A 447 3.72 7.97 -1.86
CA TYR A 447 4.19 7.19 -3.01
C TYR A 447 3.31 7.39 -4.24
N GLY A 448 3.86 7.13 -5.43
CA GLY A 448 3.14 7.26 -6.70
C GLY A 448 3.77 8.28 -7.64
N PHE A 449 3.00 8.63 -8.68
CA PHE A 449 3.40 9.63 -9.66
C PHE A 449 3.14 11.04 -9.14
N ARG A 450 4.11 11.93 -9.35
CA ARG A 450 4.15 13.30 -8.80
C ARG A 450 4.61 14.33 -9.85
N LEU A 451 4.26 14.04 -11.11
CA LEU A 451 4.72 14.78 -12.28
C LEU A 451 4.48 16.29 -12.15
N GLY A 452 5.57 17.07 -12.16
CA GLY A 452 5.54 18.53 -12.17
C GLY A 452 5.43 19.18 -10.78
N TYR A 453 5.49 18.39 -9.71
CA TYR A 453 5.51 18.89 -8.33
C TYR A 453 6.33 17.99 -7.38
N GLU A 454 7.25 17.19 -7.92
CA GLU A 454 8.11 16.29 -7.13
C GLU A 454 8.92 17.04 -6.06
N ASP A 455 9.31 18.27 -6.37
CA ASP A 455 10.09 19.16 -5.51
C ASP A 455 9.27 19.77 -4.35
N LEU A 456 7.94 19.68 -4.43
CA LEU A 456 7.00 20.20 -3.44
C LEU A 456 6.51 19.14 -2.44
N ILE A 457 7.16 17.97 -2.39
CA ILE A 457 6.77 16.91 -1.45
C ILE A 457 7.48 17.15 -0.12
N ARG A 458 6.72 17.19 0.97
CA ARG A 458 7.26 17.27 2.33
C ARG A 458 6.49 16.35 3.28
N ILE A 459 7.22 15.67 4.15
CA ILE A 459 6.70 14.68 5.10
C ILE A 459 7.11 15.11 6.50
N TRP A 460 6.13 15.50 7.31
CA TRP A 460 6.30 15.78 8.74
C TRP A 460 6.09 14.49 9.51
N THR A 461 7.14 13.98 10.12
CA THR A 461 7.07 12.74 10.90
C THR A 461 8.11 12.73 12.01
N THR A 462 8.12 11.71 12.86
CA THR A 462 9.14 11.57 13.91
C THR A 462 10.35 10.82 13.37
N ASP A 463 11.53 11.01 13.97
CA ASP A 463 12.75 10.30 13.59
C ASP A 463 12.57 8.78 13.62
N GLY A 464 11.85 8.26 14.62
CA GLY A 464 11.56 6.83 14.70
C GLY A 464 10.73 6.31 13.52
N ILE A 465 9.72 7.05 13.06
CA ILE A 465 8.91 6.65 11.90
C ILE A 465 9.73 6.80 10.61
N ALA A 466 10.52 7.86 10.47
CA ALA A 466 11.41 8.05 9.33
C ALA A 466 12.43 6.90 9.21
N ALA A 467 13.05 6.51 10.32
CA ALA A 467 13.96 5.37 10.38
C ALA A 467 13.26 4.07 9.96
N TRP A 468 12.03 3.84 10.43
CA TRP A 468 11.24 2.68 10.01
C TRP A 468 10.98 2.64 8.50
N PHE A 469 10.75 3.78 7.84
CA PHE A 469 10.61 3.83 6.38
C PHE A 469 11.94 3.59 5.66
N GLY A 470 13.08 4.03 6.21
CA GLY A 470 14.40 3.71 5.68
C GLY A 470 14.68 2.21 5.71
N GLU A 471 14.43 1.56 6.85
CA GLU A 471 14.58 0.09 6.98
C GLU A 471 13.63 -0.68 6.06
N LEU A 472 12.41 -0.18 5.90
CA LEU A 472 11.42 -0.75 5.00
C LEU A 472 11.87 -0.70 3.53
N ALA A 473 12.64 0.31 3.13
CA ALA A 473 13.25 0.38 1.80
C ALA A 473 14.19 -0.82 1.58
N LEU A 474 15.01 -1.15 2.59
CA LEU A 474 15.95 -2.27 2.53
C LEU A 474 15.22 -3.62 2.47
N VAL A 475 14.15 -3.79 3.25
CA VAL A 475 13.32 -4.99 3.22
C VAL A 475 12.64 -5.16 1.86
N GLU A 476 12.09 -4.09 1.30
CA GLU A 476 11.46 -4.10 -0.03
C GLU A 476 12.48 -4.44 -1.12
N GLN A 477 13.66 -3.82 -1.10
CA GLN A 477 14.72 -4.07 -2.07
C GLN A 477 15.21 -5.52 -1.99
N SER A 478 15.48 -6.03 -0.80
CA SER A 478 15.93 -7.42 -0.59
C SER A 478 14.91 -8.45 -1.10
N MET A 479 13.61 -8.19 -0.93
CA MET A 479 12.56 -9.05 -1.48
C MET A 479 12.56 -9.03 -3.01
N ARG A 480 12.70 -7.85 -3.61
CA ARG A 480 12.74 -7.68 -5.07
C ARG A 480 13.95 -8.38 -5.68
N ASP A 481 15.12 -8.25 -5.08
CA ASP A 481 16.34 -8.94 -5.52
C ASP A 481 16.19 -10.46 -5.43
N SER A 482 15.47 -10.97 -4.43
CA SER A 482 15.18 -12.40 -4.29
C SER A 482 14.24 -12.91 -5.40
N ILE A 483 13.23 -12.12 -5.79
CA ILE A 483 12.34 -12.45 -6.92
C ILE A 483 13.13 -12.44 -8.23
N GLN A 484 14.00 -11.46 -8.44
CA GLN A 484 14.85 -11.40 -9.63
C GLN A 484 15.82 -12.60 -9.70
N SER A 485 16.39 -12.99 -8.57
CA SER A 485 17.27 -14.16 -8.48
C SER A 485 16.53 -15.46 -8.86
N LEU A 486 15.27 -15.59 -8.42
CA LEU A 486 14.40 -16.71 -8.80
C LEU A 486 14.17 -16.77 -10.32
N GLU A 487 13.86 -15.62 -10.93
CA GLU A 487 13.64 -15.49 -12.38
C GLU A 487 14.90 -15.83 -13.19
N LEU A 488 16.06 -15.28 -12.80
CA LEU A 488 17.36 -15.57 -13.42
C LEU A 488 17.74 -17.05 -13.33
N ALA A 489 17.36 -17.72 -12.23
CA ALA A 489 17.57 -19.15 -12.05
C ALA A 489 16.60 -20.03 -12.86
N GLY A 490 15.55 -19.45 -13.47
CA GLY A 490 14.51 -20.20 -14.18
C GLY A 490 13.74 -21.17 -13.26
N ARG A 491 13.69 -20.88 -11.97
CA ARG A 491 13.04 -21.72 -10.95
C ARG A 491 11.65 -21.21 -10.62
N ARG A 492 10.78 -22.11 -10.19
CA ARG A 492 9.48 -21.76 -9.63
C ARG A 492 9.56 -21.49 -8.12
N PRO A 493 8.61 -20.73 -7.54
CA PRO A 493 8.59 -20.43 -6.10
C PRO A 493 8.50 -21.65 -5.19
N ASP A 494 7.94 -22.77 -5.67
CA ASP A 494 7.92 -24.05 -4.95
C ASP A 494 9.26 -24.82 -5.00
N GLN A 495 10.16 -24.45 -5.93
CA GLN A 495 11.48 -25.04 -6.10
C GLN A 495 12.59 -24.23 -5.45
N MET A 496 12.38 -22.93 -5.27
CA MET A 496 13.33 -22.01 -4.64
C MET A 496 12.56 -20.94 -3.87
N ALA A 497 12.79 -20.87 -2.56
CA ALA A 497 12.09 -19.96 -1.68
C ALA A 497 12.50 -18.50 -1.93
N ILE A 498 11.52 -17.61 -1.85
CA ILE A 498 11.74 -16.16 -1.86
C ILE A 498 12.14 -15.74 -0.43
N ARG A 499 13.35 -15.21 -0.28
CA ARG A 499 13.84 -14.74 1.01
C ARG A 499 13.42 -13.30 1.25
N ILE A 500 13.08 -12.98 2.50
CA ILE A 500 12.80 -11.61 2.92
C ILE A 500 13.65 -11.32 4.15
N ARG A 501 14.30 -10.15 4.16
CA ARG A 501 15.05 -9.67 5.32
C ARG A 501 14.11 -9.46 6.51
N ALA A 502 14.35 -10.17 7.60
CA ALA A 502 13.68 -9.89 8.87
C ALA A 502 14.26 -8.63 9.53
N HIS A 503 13.43 -7.91 10.27
CA HIS A 503 13.85 -6.76 11.08
C HIS A 503 13.50 -7.03 12.55
N SER A 504 14.33 -6.56 13.49
CA SER A 504 14.19 -6.83 14.93
C SER A 504 12.91 -6.23 15.52
N ASP A 505 12.56 -5.00 15.12
CA ASP A 505 11.47 -4.23 15.73
C ASP A 505 10.17 -4.15 14.91
N LEU A 506 10.20 -4.58 13.64
CA LEU A 506 9.07 -4.48 12.72
C LEU A 506 8.70 -5.86 12.19
N LEU A 507 7.42 -6.22 12.32
CA LEU A 507 6.90 -7.45 11.74
C LEU A 507 6.65 -7.23 10.24
N LEU A 508 7.06 -8.17 9.39
CA LEU A 508 6.80 -8.09 7.95
C LEU A 508 5.29 -8.06 7.64
N THR A 509 4.53 -8.85 8.38
CA THR A 509 3.06 -8.95 8.29
C THR A 509 2.49 -9.37 9.65
N ALA A 510 1.17 -9.38 9.79
CA ALA A 510 0.50 -9.85 11.01
C ALA A 510 0.87 -11.31 11.33
N ARG A 511 1.06 -11.65 12.62
CA ARG A 511 1.49 -13.01 13.04
C ARG A 511 0.57 -14.12 12.56
N ASN A 512 -0.75 -13.88 12.57
CA ASN A 512 -1.72 -14.84 12.06
C ASN A 512 -1.64 -15.06 10.53
N LYS A 513 -1.04 -14.12 9.78
CA LYS A 513 -0.78 -14.24 8.34
C LYS A 513 0.59 -14.87 8.02
N SER A 514 1.44 -15.05 9.01
CA SER A 514 2.77 -15.65 8.88
C SER A 514 2.94 -16.86 9.82
N ALA A 515 1.84 -17.47 10.27
CA ALA A 515 1.87 -18.56 11.24
C ALA A 515 2.70 -19.76 10.74
N MET A 516 2.82 -19.91 9.43
CA MET A 516 3.54 -21.00 8.76
C MET A 516 4.96 -20.62 8.32
N ALA A 517 5.44 -19.41 8.68
CA ALA A 517 6.78 -18.97 8.33
C ALA A 517 7.83 -19.66 9.20
N THR A 518 8.88 -20.18 8.58
CA THR A 518 10.06 -20.67 9.28
C THR A 518 11.10 -19.56 9.35
N SER A 519 11.45 -19.13 10.56
CA SER A 519 12.54 -18.18 10.77
C SER A 519 13.87 -18.92 10.78
N GLU A 520 14.68 -18.73 9.74
CA GLU A 520 16.07 -19.15 9.74
C GLU A 520 16.95 -17.92 10.01
N TRP A 521 17.75 -17.99 11.07
CA TRP A 521 18.72 -16.96 11.42
C TRP A 521 20.06 -17.28 10.76
N ASP A 522 20.09 -17.19 9.42
CA ASP A 522 21.36 -17.28 8.70
C ASP A 522 22.02 -15.90 8.68
N SER A 523 22.66 -15.57 9.80
CA SER A 523 23.66 -14.52 9.86
C SER A 523 24.99 -15.09 9.36
N TRP A 524 25.59 -14.48 8.34
CA TRP A 524 27.02 -14.67 8.08
C TRP A 524 27.91 -13.78 8.95
N SER A 525 27.34 -13.05 9.92
CA SER A 525 28.03 -11.95 10.60
C SER A 525 28.60 -12.33 11.96
N GLY A 526 27.93 -13.17 12.76
CA GLY A 526 28.28 -13.33 14.18
C GLY A 526 28.15 -12.05 15.04
N ASP A 527 28.12 -10.86 14.42
CA ASP A 527 27.68 -9.55 14.90
C ASP A 527 27.71 -8.55 13.71
N HIS A 528 26.96 -7.45 13.75
CA HIS A 528 27.10 -6.38 12.73
C HIS A 528 26.99 -4.93 13.25
N PRO A 529 27.83 -4.51 14.21
CA PRO A 529 28.07 -3.08 14.42
C PRO A 529 29.14 -2.61 13.44
N GLN A 530 28.75 -1.97 12.34
CA GLN A 530 29.70 -1.21 11.51
C GLN A 530 29.62 0.27 11.89
N THR A 531 30.74 0.78 12.42
CA THR A 531 31.00 2.21 12.50
C THR A 531 31.67 2.63 11.19
N VAL A 532 31.09 3.61 10.49
CA VAL A 532 31.69 4.22 9.27
C VAL A 532 32.65 5.37 9.61
N LEU A 533 32.85 5.64 10.90
CA LEU A 533 33.78 6.65 11.41
C LEU A 533 35.09 6.00 11.83
N PHE A 534 36.06 6.00 10.92
CA PHE A 534 37.45 5.78 11.28
C PHE A 534 38.02 7.11 11.79
N PRO A 535 38.59 7.18 13.01
CA PRO A 535 39.25 8.37 13.51
C PRO A 535 40.62 8.50 12.81
N LEU A 536 40.58 8.81 11.51
CA LEU A 536 41.76 8.99 10.65
C LEU A 536 42.65 10.15 11.12
N ASP A 537 42.08 11.04 11.92
CA ASP A 537 42.67 12.18 12.59
C ASP A 537 43.26 11.86 13.98
N GLU A 538 43.09 10.63 14.50
CA GLU A 538 43.67 10.18 15.77
C GLU A 538 44.72 9.06 15.59
N PRO A 539 45.98 9.39 15.26
CA PRO A 539 47.04 8.41 15.02
C PRO A 539 47.30 7.45 16.18
N SER A 540 47.11 7.91 17.43
CA SER A 540 47.32 7.10 18.64
C SER A 540 46.27 5.99 18.78
N ALA A 541 45.01 6.27 18.47
CA ALA A 541 43.92 5.29 18.51
C ALA A 541 44.10 4.24 17.40
N LEU A 542 44.49 4.68 16.18
CA LEU A 542 44.77 3.77 15.07
C LEU A 542 45.95 2.84 15.36
N LEU A 543 47.03 3.38 15.96
CA LEU A 543 48.21 2.59 16.31
C LEU A 543 47.88 1.56 17.41
N SER A 544 47.09 1.95 18.41
CA SER A 544 46.60 1.04 19.46
C SER A 544 45.76 -0.10 18.87
N ASN A 545 44.84 0.23 17.96
CA ASN A 545 44.02 -0.78 17.27
C ASN A 545 44.88 -1.75 16.47
N PHE A 546 45.85 -1.24 15.71
CA PHE A 546 46.79 -2.08 14.95
C PHE A 546 47.57 -3.03 15.86
N GLN A 547 48.09 -2.54 16.99
CA GLN A 547 48.82 -3.35 17.95
C GLN A 547 47.94 -4.43 18.59
N ASN A 548 46.72 -4.09 19.00
CA ASN A 548 45.77 -5.04 19.58
C ASN A 548 45.38 -6.14 18.58
N THR A 549 45.12 -5.79 17.32
CA THR A 549 44.83 -6.76 16.26
C THR A 549 46.03 -7.65 15.96
N SER A 550 47.23 -7.09 15.89
CA SER A 550 48.46 -7.86 15.70
C SER A 550 48.72 -8.82 16.86
N GLN A 551 48.44 -8.40 18.09
CA GLN A 551 48.56 -9.22 19.28
C GLN A 551 47.54 -10.37 19.27
N LEU A 552 46.29 -10.10 18.91
CA LEU A 552 45.25 -11.12 18.75
C LEU A 552 45.65 -12.17 17.71
N ILE A 553 46.11 -11.74 16.53
CA ILE A 553 46.57 -12.65 15.46
C ILE A 553 47.75 -13.49 15.93
N SER A 554 48.68 -12.92 16.70
CA SER A 554 49.82 -13.66 17.25
C SER A 554 49.44 -14.67 18.35
N GLN A 555 48.29 -14.48 19.01
CA GLN A 555 47.76 -15.37 20.04
C GLN A 555 46.89 -16.49 19.48
N LEU A 556 46.39 -16.34 18.26
CA LEU A 556 45.71 -17.41 17.53
C LEU A 556 46.76 -18.45 17.11
N SER A 557 46.74 -19.63 17.73
CA SER A 557 47.61 -20.72 17.32
C SER A 557 47.33 -21.11 15.87
N LEU A 558 48.39 -21.31 15.07
CA LEU A 558 48.28 -21.92 13.75
C LEU A 558 47.65 -23.30 13.93
N SER A 559 46.38 -23.45 13.55
CA SER A 559 45.70 -24.74 13.57
C SER A 559 46.36 -25.64 12.52
N THR A 560 47.20 -26.56 12.99
CA THR A 560 47.97 -27.52 12.19
C THR A 560 47.11 -28.66 11.59
N ALA A 561 45.85 -28.41 11.24
CA ALA A 561 44.98 -29.42 10.64
C ALA A 561 43.93 -28.82 9.72
N ALA A 562 44.36 -28.25 8.60
CA ALA A 562 43.50 -28.08 7.44
C ALA A 562 43.49 -29.39 6.63
N TYR A 563 42.48 -30.24 6.84
CA TYR A 563 42.14 -31.28 5.87
C TYR A 563 41.30 -30.63 4.76
N GLY A 564 41.95 -30.28 3.64
CA GLY A 564 41.26 -30.02 2.38
C GLY A 564 41.80 -28.87 1.54
N GLY A 565 42.76 -29.17 0.67
CA GLY A 565 42.97 -28.45 -0.60
C GLY A 565 44.06 -27.38 -0.60
N ARG A 566 45.08 -27.58 -1.45
CA ARG A 566 46.14 -26.61 -1.76
C ARG A 566 45.61 -25.41 -2.56
N ILE A 567 46.29 -24.29 -2.34
CA ILE A 567 46.16 -22.93 -2.91
C ILE A 567 45.84 -22.92 -4.41
#